data_AF-A0A3D2L952-F1
#
_entry.id   AF-A0A3D2L952-F1
#
_cell.length_a   1.000
_cell.length_b   1.000
_cell.length_c   1.000
_cell.angle_alpha   90.00
_cell.angle_beta   90.00
_cell.angle_gamma   90.00
#
_symmetry.space_group_name_H-M   'P 1'
#
loop_
_entity.id
_entity.type
_entity.pdbx_description
1 polymer ?
#
loop_
_entity_poly.entity_id
_entity_poly.type
_entity_poly.pdbx_seq_one_letter_code
_entity_poly.pdbx_strand_id
1 'polypeptide(L)'
;MTERIYTLQGVRNFRDFGGYASRHGGQVKRGRLFRSGHYAEATEEDLRALGALGIHLQADLRRPDERERNVARWSAPNTLTHDGGREHEA
;
A
#
# COMPACT_ATOMS: atom_id res chain seq x y z
N MET A 1 22.73 -1.24 -4.14
CA MET A 1 21.78 -1.57 -3.04
C MET A 1 20.40 -1.09 -3.49
N THR A 2 19.42 -1.99 -3.68
CA THR A 2 18.05 -1.57 -4.01
C THR A 2 17.44 -0.90 -2.78
N GLU A 3 17.06 0.37 -2.92
CA GLU A 3 16.49 1.16 -1.84
C GLU A 3 15.12 0.60 -1.46
N ARG A 4 14.97 0.23 -0.18
CA ARG A 4 13.75 -0.39 0.35
C ARG A 4 12.64 0.64 0.59
N ILE A 5 13.02 1.89 0.77
CA ILE A 5 12.13 3.00 1.14
C ILE A 5 11.93 3.84 -0.10
N TYR A 6 10.67 4.04 -0.50
CA TYR A 6 10.37 4.91 -1.63
C TYR A 6 9.91 6.24 -1.07
N THR A 7 10.58 7.31 -1.46
CA THR A 7 10.18 8.67 -1.12
C THR A 7 9.07 9.08 -2.06
N LEU A 8 7.84 9.04 -1.56
CA LEU A 8 6.64 9.58 -2.20
C LEU A 8 6.23 10.85 -1.46
N GLN A 9 5.66 11.81 -2.17
CA GLN A 9 5.35 13.13 -1.64
C GLN A 9 4.10 13.11 -0.75
N GLY A 10 3.02 12.49 -1.24
CA GLY A 10 1.73 12.42 -0.57
C GLY A 10 1.42 11.06 0.04
N VAL A 11 2.21 10.02 -0.26
CA VAL A 11 2.01 8.68 0.29
C VAL A 11 3.02 8.39 1.38
N ARG A 12 2.52 8.26 2.62
CA ARG A 12 3.38 8.01 3.78
C ARG A 12 3.79 6.53 3.84
N ASN A 13 5.00 6.29 4.37
CA ASN A 13 5.50 4.95 4.71
C ASN A 13 5.50 3.91 3.57
N PHE A 14 5.72 4.33 2.32
CA PHE A 14 5.84 3.42 1.19
C PHE A 14 7.17 2.66 1.19
N ARG A 15 7.14 1.33 1.34
CA ARG A 15 8.35 0.49 1.47
C ARG A 15 8.17 -0.90 0.87
N ASP A 16 9.25 -1.44 0.29
CA ASP A 16 9.37 -2.86 -0.09
C ASP A 16 9.68 -3.71 1.16
N PHE A 17 9.08 -4.90 1.27
CA PHE A 17 9.41 -5.91 2.27
C PHE A 17 10.51 -6.88 1.81
N GLY A 18 11.02 -6.72 0.60
CA GLY A 18 12.09 -7.56 0.08
C GLY A 18 13.31 -7.64 1.01
N GLY A 19 13.78 -8.86 1.26
CA GLY A 19 14.94 -9.15 2.10
C GLY A 19 14.63 -9.45 3.57
N TYR A 20 13.38 -9.28 4.05
CA TYR A 20 13.02 -9.76 5.38
C TYR A 20 13.06 -11.29 5.44
N ALA A 21 13.62 -11.83 6.53
CA ALA A 21 13.63 -13.26 6.78
C ALA A 21 12.22 -13.79 7.06
N SER A 22 11.91 -14.94 6.48
CA SER A 22 10.71 -15.71 6.75
C SER A 22 10.99 -16.71 7.87
N ARG A 23 9.98 -16.97 8.71
CA ARG A 23 10.02 -18.01 9.76
C ARG A 23 10.29 -19.43 9.22
N HIS A 24 10.14 -19.64 7.91
CA HIS A 24 10.34 -20.93 7.25
C HIS A 24 11.70 -21.05 6.53
N GLY A 25 12.69 -20.20 6.84
CA GLY A 25 14.06 -20.36 6.33
C GLY A 25 14.33 -19.76 4.94
N GLY A 26 13.66 -18.66 4.59
CA GLY A 26 13.87 -17.93 3.33
C GLY A 26 13.80 -16.42 3.50
N GLN A 27 13.79 -15.66 2.40
CA GLN A 27 13.60 -14.21 2.41
C GLN A 27 12.44 -13.81 1.52
N VAL A 28 11.75 -12.72 1.88
CA VAL A 28 10.76 -12.09 1.01
C VAL A 28 11.46 -11.62 -0.27
N LYS A 29 10.94 -12.01 -1.44
CA LYS A 29 11.46 -11.58 -2.73
C LYS A 29 11.25 -10.06 -2.89
N ARG A 30 12.28 -9.33 -3.29
CA ARG A 30 12.21 -7.88 -3.59
C ARG A 30 11.22 -7.60 -4.72
N GLY A 31 10.55 -6.46 -4.63
CA GLY A 31 9.56 -6.02 -5.63
C GLY A 31 8.34 -6.94 -5.72
N ARG A 32 7.94 -7.58 -4.61
CA ARG A 32 6.77 -8.47 -4.56
C ARG A 32 5.78 -8.15 -3.45
N LEU A 33 6.22 -7.52 -2.36
CA LEU A 33 5.35 -7.15 -1.25
C LEU A 33 5.72 -5.75 -0.78
N PHE A 34 4.75 -4.86 -0.78
CA PHE A 34 4.92 -3.47 -0.35
C PHE A 34 3.97 -3.16 0.82
N ARG A 35 4.28 -2.10 1.56
CA ARG A 35 3.33 -1.43 2.47
C ARG A 35 3.33 0.05 2.20
N SER A 36 2.22 0.69 2.56
CA SER A 36 2.04 2.13 2.55
C SER A 36 1.00 2.55 3.59
N GLY A 37 0.84 3.87 3.78
CA GLY A 37 -0.40 4.47 4.26
C GLY A 37 -1.46 4.56 3.16
N HIS A 38 -2.47 5.39 3.38
CA HIS A 38 -3.52 5.67 2.39
C HIS A 38 -3.02 6.52 1.22
N TYR A 39 -3.75 6.49 0.11
CA TYR A 39 -3.41 7.19 -1.14
C TYR A 39 -4.25 8.44 -1.41
N ALA A 40 -5.01 8.93 -0.42
CA ALA A 40 -5.85 10.12 -0.58
C ALA A 40 -5.05 11.39 -0.94
N GLU A 41 -3.81 11.50 -0.48
CA GLU A 41 -2.94 12.66 -0.71
C GLU A 41 -1.91 12.44 -1.83
N ALA A 42 -1.93 11.28 -2.52
CA ALA A 42 -0.94 10.94 -3.54
C ALA A 42 -0.85 12.03 -4.62
N THR A 43 0.35 12.50 -4.95
CA THR A 43 0.55 13.52 -6.00
C THR A 43 0.56 12.87 -7.39
N GLU A 44 0.49 13.67 -8.47
CA GLU A 44 0.65 13.12 -9.84
C GLU A 44 1.99 12.41 -10.05
N GLU A 45 3.03 12.85 -9.35
CA GLU A 45 4.33 12.19 -9.37
C GLU A 45 4.27 10.84 -8.66
N ASP A 46 3.59 10.77 -7.51
CA ASP A 46 3.35 9.50 -6.82
C ASP A 46 2.55 8.53 -7.69
N LEU A 47 1.50 9.00 -8.39
CA LEU A 47 0.69 8.15 -9.28
C LEU A 47 1.52 7.54 -10.41
N ARG A 48 2.42 8.33 -11.02
CA ARG A 48 3.36 7.83 -12.04
C ARG A 48 4.33 6.81 -11.46
N ALA A 49 4.90 7.09 -10.29
CA ALA A 49 5.81 6.18 -9.60
C ALA A 49 5.12 4.85 -9.26
N LEU A 50 3.89 4.90 -8.73
CA LEU A 50 3.08 3.73 -8.41
C LEU A 50 2.74 2.92 -9.68
N GLY A 51 2.41 3.58 -10.78
CA GLY A 51 2.17 2.94 -12.07
C GLY A 51 3.39 2.16 -12.59
N ALA A 52 4.59 2.71 -12.41
CA ALA A 52 5.83 2.05 -12.82
C ALA A 52 6.17 0.79 -11.99
N LEU A 53 5.61 0.63 -10.79
CA LEU A 53 5.84 -0.55 -9.95
C LEU A 53 5.08 -1.80 -10.42
N GLY A 54 4.04 -1.64 -11.26
CA GLY A 54 3.26 -2.76 -11.77
C GLY A 54 2.55 -3.56 -10.65
N ILE A 55 2.00 -2.86 -9.65
CA ILE A 55 1.26 -3.51 -8.55
C ILE A 55 -0.14 -3.90 -9.05
N HIS A 56 -0.43 -5.19 -9.04
CA HIS A 56 -1.71 -5.74 -9.54
C HIS A 56 -2.76 -6.01 -8.47
N LEU A 57 -2.34 -6.09 -7.21
CA LEU A 57 -3.20 -6.40 -6.06
C LEU A 57 -2.92 -5.43 -4.92
N GLN A 58 -3.99 -4.87 -4.36
CA GLN A 58 -3.96 -4.05 -3.17
C GLN A 58 -4.90 -4.66 -2.12
N ALA A 59 -4.40 -4.84 -0.90
CA ALA A 59 -5.24 -5.10 0.26
C ALA A 59 -5.44 -3.78 1.01
N ASP A 60 -6.62 -3.18 0.86
CA ASP A 60 -6.99 -1.98 1.60
C ASP A 60 -7.68 -2.38 2.91
N LEU A 61 -6.90 -2.32 4.00
CA LEU A 61 -7.30 -2.76 5.34
C LEU A 61 -8.05 -1.67 6.13
N ARG A 62 -8.36 -0.53 5.50
CA ARG A 62 -9.08 0.57 6.13
C ARG A 62 -10.55 0.21 6.35
N ARG A 63 -11.11 0.66 7.46
CA ARG A 63 -12.54 0.55 7.73
C ARG A 63 -13.36 1.31 6.67
N PRO A 64 -14.66 1.00 6.50
CA PRO A 64 -15.51 1.72 5.54
C PRO A 64 -15.47 3.24 5.71
N ASP A 65 -15.60 3.74 6.94
CA ASP A 65 -15.62 5.16 7.26
C ASP A 65 -14.27 5.86 7.01
N GLU A 66 -13.15 5.17 7.23
CA GLU A 66 -11.83 5.68 6.85
C GLU A 66 -11.68 5.83 5.32
N ARG A 67 -12.27 4.92 4.54
CA ARG A 67 -12.27 4.97 3.06
C ARG A 67 -13.19 6.08 2.53
N GLU A 68 -14.34 6.29 3.17
CA GLU A 68 -15.27 7.38 2.88
C GLU A 68 -14.61 8.75 3.16
N ARG A 69 -13.96 8.90 4.31
CA ARG A 69 -13.28 10.16 4.71
C ARG A 69 -12.03 10.45 3.87
N ASN A 70 -11.28 9.42 3.48
CA ASN A 70 -10.02 9.55 2.74
C ASN A 70 -10.07 8.78 1.42
N VAL A 71 -10.86 9.28 0.46
CA VAL A 71 -11.01 8.65 -0.86
C VAL A 71 -9.64 8.54 -1.54
N ALA A 72 -9.25 7.32 -1.89
CA ALA A 72 -7.94 7.06 -2.48
C ALA A 72 -7.88 7.58 -3.93
N ARG A 73 -6.77 8.26 -4.29
CA ARG A 73 -6.51 8.67 -5.68
C ARG A 73 -5.92 7.56 -6.54
N TRP A 74 -5.42 6.51 -5.91
CA TRP A 74 -4.82 5.35 -6.56
C TRP A 74 -5.39 4.06 -5.98
N SER A 75 -5.66 3.10 -6.87
CA SER A 75 -5.97 1.73 -6.51
C SER A 75 -5.33 0.76 -7.49
N ALA A 76 -4.90 -0.40 -7.03
CA ALA A 76 -4.48 -1.48 -7.92
C ALA A 76 -5.69 -2.05 -8.70
N PRO A 77 -5.48 -2.70 -9.86
CA PRO A 77 -6.55 -3.32 -10.64
C PRO A 77 -7.43 -4.28 -9.84
N ASN A 78 -6.84 -5.02 -8.91
CA ASN A 78 -7.57 -5.85 -7.95
C ASN A 78 -7.41 -5.24 -6.56
N THR A 79 -8.51 -4.81 -5.95
CA THR A 79 -8.49 -4.27 -4.60
C THR A 79 -9.36 -5.13 -3.68
N LEU A 80 -8.73 -5.73 -2.69
CA LEU A 80 -9.39 -6.47 -1.61
C LEU A 80 -9.71 -5.49 -0.49
N THR A 81 -10.96 -5.50 -0.04
CA THR A 81 -11.43 -4.74 1.11
C THR A 81 -12.25 -5.66 2.02
N HIS A 82 -12.43 -5.24 3.26
CA HIS A 82 -13.35 -5.87 4.19
C HIS A 82 -14.18 -4.78 4.88
N ASP A 83 -15.49 -4.98 4.94
CA ASP A 83 -16.41 -3.99 5.51
C ASP A 83 -16.73 -4.24 6.99
N GLY A 84 -16.02 -5.16 7.64
CA GLY A 84 -16.26 -5.47 9.05
C GLY A 84 -15.88 -4.35 9.99
N GLY A 85 -16.89 -3.83 10.71
CA GLY A 85 -16.76 -2.91 11.82
C GLY A 85 -16.41 -1.48 11.38
N ARG A 86 -17.35 -0.55 11.58
CA ARG A 86 -17.09 0.88 11.54
C ARG A 86 -16.39 1.33 12.84
N GLU A 87 -15.73 2.48 12.83
CA GLU A 87 -15.08 3.05 14.03
C GLU A 87 -16.05 3.16 15.23
N HIS A 88 -17.31 3.50 14.97
CA HIS A 88 -18.36 3.64 16.00
C HIS A 88 -18.94 2.31 16.52
N GLU A 89 -18.49 1.17 16.01
CA GLU A 89 -18.99 -0.17 16.39
C GLU A 89 -18.01 -0.94 17.29
N ALA A 90 -16.92 -0.31 17.73
CA ALA A 90 -15.86 -0.90 18.56
C ALA A 90 -15.93 -0.47 20.03
#